data_AF-B7PAQ6-F1
#
_entry.id   AF-B7PAQ6-F1
#
_cell.length_a   1.000
_cell.length_b   1.000
_cell.length_c   1.000
_cell.angle_alpha   90.00
_cell.angle_beta   90.00
_cell.angle_gamma   90.00
#
_symmetry.space_group_name_H-M   'P 1'
#
loop_
_entity.id
_entity.type
_entity.pdbx_description
1 polymer ?
#
loop_
_entity_poly.entity_id
_entity_poly.type
_entity_poly.pdbx_seq_one_letter_code
_entity_poly.pdbx_strand_id
1 'polypeptide(L)'
;MAWTLYLLGLYPQKQRKVQRELDEIFKDNPDREVTMDDLRRMKYLEACLKEAMRLFPPIPYIGRVLVEDIELDGVVIPKGVTCWISIFTLHRNEKYFHKPEEYIPERFLTEEFTSRHPFCYIPFSAGSKNCIGRF
;
A
#
# COMPACT_ATOMS: atom_id res chain seq x y z
N MET A 1 -6.05 -2.16 -9.39
CA MET A 1 -7.42 -1.58 -9.46
C MET A 1 -8.51 -2.61 -9.15
N ALA A 2 -8.52 -3.80 -9.75
CA ALA A 2 -9.59 -4.80 -9.54
C ALA A 2 -9.89 -5.11 -8.05
N TRP A 3 -8.86 -5.33 -7.23
CA TRP A 3 -9.04 -5.58 -5.79
C TRP A 3 -9.68 -4.41 -5.04
N THR A 4 -9.33 -3.17 -5.36
CA THR A 4 -9.96 -1.99 -4.72
C THR A 4 -11.44 -1.92 -5.05
N LEU A 5 -11.83 -2.12 -6.31
CA LEU A 5 -13.23 -2.14 -6.71
C LEU A 5 -14.00 -3.28 -6.04
N TYR A 6 -13.41 -4.48 -6.01
CA TYR A 6 -13.99 -5.63 -5.32
C TYR A 6 -14.22 -5.35 -3.83
N LEU A 7 -13.22 -4.81 -3.14
CA LEU A 7 -13.32 -4.45 -1.72
C LEU A 7 -14.36 -3.35 -1.49
N LEU A 8 -14.42 -2.30 -2.31
CA LEU A 8 -15.46 -1.30 -2.18
C LEU A 8 -16.87 -1.89 -2.38
N GLY A 9 -17.03 -2.84 -3.30
CA GLY A 9 -18.28 -3.59 -3.48
C GLY A 9 -18.65 -4.46 -2.26
N LEU A 10 -17.66 -5.06 -1.59
CA LEU A 10 -17.88 -5.84 -0.37
C LEU A 10 -18.12 -4.99 0.88
N TYR A 11 -17.67 -3.73 0.91
CA TYR A 11 -17.80 -2.83 2.04
C TYR A 11 -18.56 -1.55 1.65
N PRO A 12 -19.90 -1.61 1.50
CA PRO A 12 -20.72 -0.48 1.06
C PRO A 12 -20.58 0.77 1.92
N GLN A 13 -20.29 0.62 3.22
CA GLN A 13 -20.03 1.73 4.13
C GLN A 13 -18.76 2.51 3.77
N LYS A 14 -17.73 1.85 3.23
CA LYS A 14 -16.50 2.49 2.76
C LYS A 14 -16.70 3.09 1.38
N GLN A 15 -17.41 2.40 0.50
CA GLN A 15 -17.83 2.96 -0.79
C GLN A 15 -18.62 4.26 -0.61
N ARG A 16 -19.57 4.33 0.33
CA ARG A 16 -20.31 5.56 0.65
C ARG A 16 -19.41 6.68 1.15
N LYS A 17 -18.34 6.38 1.90
CA LYS A 17 -17.36 7.39 2.32
C LYS A 17 -16.57 7.95 1.13
N VAL A 18 -16.12 7.08 0.21
CA VAL A 18 -15.50 7.51 -1.06
C VAL A 18 -16.46 8.38 -1.86
N GLN A 19 -17.72 7.96 -2.00
CA GLN A 19 -18.73 8.73 -2.74
C GLN A 19 -18.92 10.13 -2.12
N ARG A 20 -19.10 10.22 -0.80
CA ARG A 20 -19.23 11.51 -0.11
C ARG A 20 -18.02 12.42 -0.32
N GLU A 21 -16.81 11.86 -0.22
CA GLU A 21 -15.57 12.61 -0.51
C GLU A 21 -15.58 13.18 -1.93
N LEU A 22 -15.97 12.38 -2.93
CA LEU A 22 -16.05 12.84 -4.31
C LEU A 22 -17.16 13.88 -4.50
N ASP A 23 -18.35 13.65 -3.94
CA ASP A 23 -19.47 14.59 -3.99
C ASP A 23 -19.07 15.95 -3.38
N GLU A 24 -18.30 15.97 -2.29
CA GLU A 24 -17.77 17.19 -1.68
C GLU A 24 -16.69 17.89 -2.52
N ILE A 25 -15.83 17.12 -3.20
CA ILE A 25 -14.78 17.66 -4.09
C ILE A 25 -15.38 18.32 -5.33
N PHE A 26 -16.44 17.74 -5.88
CA PHE A 26 -17.06 18.14 -7.14
C PHE A 26 -18.41 18.86 -6.99
N LYS A 27 -18.83 19.19 -5.76
CA LYS A 27 -20.14 19.79 -5.44
C LYS A 27 -20.57 20.96 -6.34
N ASP A 28 -19.63 21.82 -6.75
CA ASP A 28 -19.93 23.07 -7.46
C ASP A 28 -20.00 22.85 -8.98
N ASN A 29 -19.35 21.80 -9.49
CA ASN A 29 -19.36 21.43 -10.90
C ASN A 29 -19.04 19.93 -11.05
N PRO A 30 -20.06 19.05 -11.04
CA PRO A 30 -19.88 17.60 -11.09
C PRO A 30 -19.25 17.08 -12.38
N ASP A 31 -19.43 17.79 -13.50
CA ASP A 31 -19.07 17.32 -14.84
C ASP A 31 -17.72 17.87 -15.34
N ARG A 32 -17.03 18.69 -14.53
CA ARG A 32 -15.71 19.21 -14.91
C ARG A 32 -14.65 18.10 -14.90
N GLU A 33 -13.57 18.34 -15.64
CA GLU A 33 -12.40 17.47 -15.60
C GLU A 33 -11.72 17.44 -14.23
N VAL A 34 -11.14 16.29 -13.90
CA VAL A 34 -10.38 16.06 -12.67
C VAL A 34 -9.02 16.76 -12.78
N THR A 35 -8.66 17.52 -11.76
CA THR A 35 -7.37 18.23 -11.67
C THR A 35 -6.43 17.56 -10.69
N MET A 36 -5.14 17.93 -10.72
CA MET A 36 -4.16 17.46 -9.74
C MET A 36 -4.51 17.87 -8.30
N ASP A 37 -5.16 19.02 -8.10
CA ASP A 37 -5.58 19.46 -6.78
C ASP A 37 -6.74 18.62 -6.23
N ASP A 38 -7.62 18.11 -7.09
CA ASP A 38 -8.66 17.16 -6.70
C ASP A 38 -8.05 15.86 -6.21
N LEU A 39 -7.08 15.31 -6.96
CA LEU A 39 -6.38 14.09 -6.57
C LEU A 39 -5.72 14.24 -5.19
N ARG A 40 -5.15 15.43 -4.89
CA ARG A 40 -4.60 15.72 -3.56
C ARG A 40 -5.66 15.73 -2.46
N ARG A 41 -6.92 16.03 -2.77
CA ARG A 41 -8.06 16.05 -1.83
C ARG A 41 -8.71 14.68 -1.64
N MET A 42 -8.51 13.73 -2.56
CA MET A 42 -9.07 12.36 -2.53
C MET A 42 -8.37 11.45 -1.49
N LYS A 43 -8.31 11.88 -0.23
CA LYS A 43 -7.55 11.22 0.85
C LYS A 43 -8.10 9.84 1.21
N TYR A 44 -9.41 9.71 1.34
CA TYR A 44 -10.05 8.45 1.70
C TYR A 44 -10.01 7.44 0.55
N LEU A 45 -10.20 7.89 -0.69
CA LEU A 45 -9.99 7.06 -1.87
C LEU A 45 -8.53 6.57 -1.97
N GLU A 46 -7.56 7.45 -1.76
CA GLU A 46 -6.13 7.09 -1.71
C GLU A 46 -5.86 6.04 -0.61
N ALA A 47 -6.46 6.21 0.58
CA ALA A 47 -6.37 5.24 1.66
C ALA A 47 -6.99 3.87 1.30
N CYS A 48 -8.11 3.87 0.57
CA CYS A 48 -8.75 2.64 0.07
C CYS A 48 -7.86 1.90 -0.93
N LEU A 49 -7.19 2.63 -1.82
CA LEU A 49 -6.21 2.09 -2.77
C LEU A 49 -5.01 1.49 -2.05
N LYS A 50 -4.43 2.23 -1.08
CA LYS A 50 -3.30 1.76 -0.29
C LYS A 50 -3.62 0.50 0.50
N GLU A 51 -4.77 0.45 1.18
CA GLU A 51 -5.15 -0.74 1.95
C GLU A 51 -5.45 -1.95 1.05
N ALA A 52 -5.99 -1.72 -0.16
CA ALA A 52 -6.16 -2.80 -1.12
C ALA A 52 -4.79 -3.37 -1.57
N MET A 53 -3.79 -2.52 -1.80
CA MET A 53 -2.42 -2.97 -2.12
C MET A 53 -1.69 -3.57 -0.92
N ARG A 54 -2.05 -3.21 0.31
CA ARG A 54 -1.54 -3.88 1.50
C ARG A 54 -1.97 -5.34 1.52
N LEU A 55 -3.28 -5.58 1.41
CA LEU A 55 -3.85 -6.93 1.42
C LEU A 55 -3.51 -7.73 0.16
N PHE A 56 -3.58 -7.08 -1.00
CA PHE A 56 -3.41 -7.70 -2.31
C PHE A 56 -2.35 -6.95 -3.12
N PRO A 57 -1.06 -7.06 -2.72
CA PRO A 57 0.02 -6.40 -3.44
C PRO A 57 0.10 -6.95 -4.87
N PRO A 58 0.26 -6.09 -5.89
CA PRO A 58 0.39 -6.53 -7.28
C PRO A 58 1.57 -7.49 -7.48
N ILE A 59 2.65 -7.30 -6.72
CA ILE A 59 3.83 -8.15 -6.67
C ILE A 59 4.00 -8.65 -5.23
N PRO A 60 3.65 -9.92 -4.92
CA PRO A 60 3.66 -10.44 -3.55
C PRO A 60 5.07 -10.81 -3.05
N TYR A 61 6.03 -11.06 -3.94
CA TYR A 61 7.40 -11.44 -3.61
C TYR A 61 8.40 -10.71 -4.51
N ILE A 62 9.54 -10.31 -3.93
CA ILE A 62 10.69 -9.82 -4.68
C ILE A 62 11.93 -10.63 -4.31
N GLY A 63 12.75 -10.98 -5.30
CA GLY A 63 13.94 -11.82 -5.12
C GLY A 63 15.20 -11.14 -5.64
N ARG A 64 16.35 -11.43 -5.01
CA ARG A 64 17.69 -11.03 -5.49
C ARG A 64 18.66 -12.18 -5.32
N VAL A 65 19.43 -12.47 -6.36
CA VAL A 65 20.58 -13.38 -6.27
C VAL A 65 21.76 -12.59 -5.71
N LEU A 66 22.38 -13.11 -4.66
CA LEU A 66 23.55 -12.51 -4.06
C LEU A 66 24.77 -12.71 -4.97
N VAL A 67 25.49 -11.62 -5.26
CA VAL A 67 26.71 -11.63 -6.08
C VAL A 67 27.99 -11.78 -5.26
N GLU A 68 27.86 -11.63 -3.94
CA GLU A 68 28.88 -11.76 -2.91
C GLU A 68 28.22 -12.25 -1.61
N ASP A 69 29.03 -12.75 -0.68
CA ASP A 69 28.54 -13.13 0.65
C ASP A 69 28.07 -11.88 1.39
N ILE A 70 26.96 -11.97 2.12
CA ILE A 70 26.45 -10.87 2.96
C ILE A 70 26.36 -11.33 4.42
N GLU A 71 26.72 -10.46 5.35
CA GLU A 71 26.44 -10.67 6.78
C GLU A 71 25.15 -9.93 7.15
N LEU A 72 24.17 -10.67 7.68
CA LEU A 72 22.90 -10.13 8.15
C LEU A 72 22.60 -10.68 9.54
N ASP A 73 22.47 -9.79 10.53
CA ASP A 73 22.22 -10.13 11.94
C ASP A 73 23.18 -11.20 12.49
N GLY A 74 24.46 -11.12 12.11
CA GLY A 74 25.53 -12.06 12.51
C GLY A 74 25.54 -13.39 11.76
N VAL A 75 24.70 -13.54 10.72
CA VAL A 75 24.64 -14.73 9.87
C VAL A 75 25.19 -14.40 8.49
N VAL A 76 26.15 -15.20 8.02
CA VAL A 76 26.67 -15.10 6.64
C VAL A 76 25.75 -15.86 5.69
N ILE A 77 25.17 -15.14 4.73
CA ILE A 77 24.40 -15.69 3.62
C ILE A 77 25.33 -15.76 2.40
N PRO A 78 25.63 -16.97 1.87
CA PRO A 78 26.60 -17.13 0.80
C PRO A 78 26.16 -16.51 -0.54
N LYS A 79 27.16 -16.12 -1.33
CA LYS A 79 27.05 -15.80 -2.75
C LYS A 79 26.28 -16.89 -3.50
N GLY A 80 25.46 -16.48 -4.46
CA GLY A 80 24.65 -17.36 -5.28
C GLY A 80 23.31 -17.74 -4.66
N VAL A 81 23.10 -17.49 -3.37
CA VAL A 81 21.78 -17.65 -2.73
C VAL A 81 20.80 -16.60 -3.26
N THR A 82 19.55 -17.00 -3.44
CA THR A 82 18.46 -16.06 -3.75
C THR A 82 17.76 -15.63 -2.46
N CYS A 83 17.89 -14.36 -2.10
CA CYS A 83 17.16 -13.76 -0.99
C CYS A 83 15.78 -13.30 -1.46
N TRP A 84 14.74 -13.71 -0.75
CA TRP A 84 13.35 -13.33 -1.03
C TRP A 84 12.78 -12.45 0.07
N ILE A 85 12.05 -11.42 -0.33
CA ILE A 85 11.18 -10.64 0.55
C ILE A 85 9.74 -10.96 0.19
N SER A 86 9.00 -11.54 1.15
CA SER A 86 7.54 -11.72 1.05
C SER A 86 6.85 -10.41 1.42
N ILE A 87 6.50 -9.60 0.42
CA ILE A 87 5.70 -8.38 0.60
C ILE A 87 4.33 -8.76 1.16
N PHE A 88 3.75 -9.85 0.68
CA PHE A 88 2.45 -10.35 1.15
C PHE A 88 2.43 -10.63 2.65
N THR A 89 3.45 -11.32 3.18
CA THR A 89 3.56 -11.63 4.61
C THR A 89 3.95 -10.39 5.41
N LEU A 90 4.89 -9.58 4.91
CA LEU A 90 5.31 -8.33 5.54
C LEU A 90 4.14 -7.39 5.80
N HIS A 91 3.27 -7.22 4.79
CA HIS A 91 2.07 -6.40 4.88
C HIS A 91 1.00 -6.95 5.83
N ARG A 92 1.16 -8.17 6.33
CA ARG A 92 0.28 -8.84 7.32
C ARG A 92 0.94 -9.03 8.68
N ASN A 93 2.14 -8.51 8.87
CA ASN A 93 2.84 -8.67 10.13
C ASN A 93 2.11 -7.88 11.23
N GLU A 94 1.58 -8.58 12.23
CA GLU A 94 0.80 -8.03 13.34
C GLU A 94 1.58 -7.00 14.18
N LYS A 95 2.92 -7.11 14.20
CA LYS A 95 3.79 -6.10 14.82
C LYS A 95 3.56 -4.71 14.23
N TYR A 96 3.23 -4.64 12.94
CA TYR A 96 3.02 -3.40 12.22
C TYR A 96 1.56 -3.16 11.89
N PHE A 97 0.72 -4.18 11.70
CA PHE A 97 -0.67 -4.02 11.30
C PHE A 97 -1.62 -4.77 12.24
N HIS A 98 -2.24 -4.06 13.19
CA HIS A 98 -3.31 -4.61 14.03
C HIS A 98 -4.44 -5.17 13.16
N LYS A 99 -4.98 -6.38 13.41
CA LYS A 99 -5.99 -7.02 12.53
C LYS A 99 -5.53 -7.06 11.06
N PRO A 100 -4.41 -7.74 10.75
CA PRO A 100 -3.75 -7.64 9.46
C PRO A 100 -4.58 -8.15 8.29
N GLU A 101 -5.51 -9.07 8.52
CA GLU A 101 -6.37 -9.63 7.46
C GLU A 101 -7.61 -8.76 7.18
N GLU A 102 -7.94 -7.81 8.06
CA GLU A 102 -9.09 -6.93 7.86
C GLU A 102 -8.74 -5.78 6.90
N TYR A 103 -9.63 -5.51 5.95
CA TYR A 103 -9.59 -4.30 5.14
C TYR A 103 -9.92 -3.10 6.03
N ILE A 104 -8.97 -2.21 6.34
CA ILE A 104 -9.22 -0.99 7.13
C ILE A 104 -8.47 0.20 6.47
N PRO A 105 -9.10 0.91 5.51
CA PRO A 105 -8.50 2.09 4.87
C PRO A 105 -8.06 3.16 5.86
N GLU A 106 -8.79 3.32 6.97
CA GLU A 106 -8.56 4.34 7.99
C GLU A 106 -7.13 4.32 8.56
N ARG A 107 -6.41 3.19 8.48
CA ARG A 107 -4.99 3.11 8.87
C ARG A 107 -4.15 4.19 8.21
N PHE A 108 -4.35 4.44 6.92
CA PHE A 108 -3.55 5.38 6.13
C PHE A 108 -3.95 6.85 6.32
N LEU A 109 -4.90 7.13 7.20
CA LEU A 109 -5.34 8.49 7.55
C LEU A 109 -4.82 8.93 8.92
N THR A 110 -4.23 8.01 9.68
CA THR A 110 -3.75 8.26 11.04
C THR A 110 -2.27 8.62 11.04
N GLU A 111 -1.86 9.49 11.97
CA GLU A 111 -0.44 9.77 12.24
C GLU A 111 0.33 8.50 12.67
N GLU A 112 -0.39 7.52 13.23
CA GLU A 112 0.15 6.22 13.63
C GLU A 112 0.70 5.42 12.45
N PHE A 113 0.21 5.63 11.22
CA PHE A 113 0.83 5.00 10.04
C PHE A 113 2.12 5.72 9.63
N THR A 114 2.16 7.05 9.72
CA THR A 114 3.35 7.84 9.38
C THR A 114 4.53 7.60 10.32
N SER A 115 4.30 7.14 11.56
CA SER A 115 5.37 6.82 12.52
C SER A 115 5.92 5.38 12.42
N ARG A 116 5.39 4.55 11.51
CA ARG A 116 5.82 3.15 11.37
C ARG A 116 7.16 3.03 10.68
N HIS A 117 7.78 1.86 10.85
CA HIS A 117 9.03 1.54 10.17
C HIS A 117 8.89 1.75 8.65
N PRO A 118 9.81 2.48 7.98
CA PRO A 118 9.63 2.91 6.59
C PRO A 118 9.53 1.75 5.59
N PHE A 119 9.99 0.56 5.97
CA PHE A 119 9.91 -0.66 5.15
C PHE A 119 8.76 -1.60 5.53
N CYS A 120 7.84 -1.23 6.42
CA CYS A 120 6.69 -2.10 6.76
C CYS A 120 5.59 -2.11 5.70
N TYR A 121 5.58 -1.12 4.79
CA TYR A 121 4.64 -1.01 3.68
C TYR A 121 5.39 -0.65 2.39
N ILE A 122 5.61 -1.66 1.55
CA ILE A 122 6.42 -1.57 0.33
C ILE A 122 5.67 -2.17 -0.88
N PRO A 123 4.43 -1.73 -1.19
CA PRO A 123 3.65 -2.25 -2.33
C PRO A 123 4.35 -2.03 -3.68
N PHE A 124 5.32 -1.11 -3.71
CA PHE A 124 6.12 -0.74 -4.86
C PHE A 124 7.61 -0.97 -4.61
N SER A 125 7.95 -1.93 -3.73
CA SER A 125 9.32 -2.16 -3.25
C SER A 125 9.92 -0.90 -2.57
N ALA A 126 11.22 -0.91 -2.29
CA ALA A 126 11.94 0.19 -1.68
C ALA A 126 13.40 0.27 -2.17
N GLY A 127 14.10 1.34 -1.79
CA GLY A 127 15.52 1.56 -2.14
C GLY A 127 15.74 1.87 -3.63
N SER A 128 16.95 1.60 -4.12
CA SER A 128 17.41 1.93 -5.48
C SER A 128 16.67 1.20 -6.61
N LYS A 129 15.85 0.20 -6.26
CA LYS A 129 15.04 -0.61 -7.19
C LYS A 129 13.55 -0.57 -6.84
N ASN A 130 13.08 0.55 -6.29
CA ASN A 130 11.66 0.79 -6.14
C ASN A 130 10.98 1.04 -7.50
N CYS A 131 9.66 0.89 -7.55
CA CYS A 131 8.90 1.15 -8.76
C CYS A 131 8.97 2.64 -9.12
N ILE A 132 9.36 2.94 -10.36
CA ILE A 132 9.37 4.30 -10.90
C ILE A 132 7.95 4.86 -11.11
N GLY A 133 6.92 4.02 -11.14
CA GLY A 133 5.51 4.45 -11.29
C GLY A 133 4.85 4.82 -9.97
N ARG A 134 5.61 4.98 -8.89
CA ARG A 134 5.09 5.38 -7.57
C ARG A 134 4.95 6.92 -7.53
N PHE A 135 3.86 7.45 -8.10
CA PHE A 135 3.50 8.86 -8.03
C PHE A 135 2.01 9.05 -7.78
#